data_AF-A0A0B2V661-F1
#
_entry.id   AF-A0A0B2V661-F1
#
_cell.length_a   1.000
_cell.length_b   1.000
_cell.length_c   1.000
_cell.angle_alpha   90.00
_cell.angle_beta   90.00
_cell.angle_gamma   90.00
#
_symmetry.space_group_name_H-M   'P 1'
#
loop_
_entity.id
_entity.type
_entity.pdbx_description
1 polymer ?
#
loop_
_entity_poly.entity_id
_entity_poly.type
_entity_poly.pdbx_seq_one_letter_code
_entity_poly.pdbx_strand_id
1 'polypeptide(L)'
;MDLSKISNSDRVQLCRRYFFIGLALLPLVWIVNFVCFFRYAFLAEPSPSQKIIRKYAIFSLVGACFWVVVITVWEVYFQIERAKGNEWTDRLSFVFPLGYV
;
A
#
# COMPACT_ATOMS: atom_id res chain seq x y z
N MET A 1 1.85 -13.94 -11.25
CA MET A 1 2.51 -15.12 -10.64
C MET A 1 1.44 -16.13 -10.29
N ASP A 2 1.60 -17.38 -10.74
CA ASP A 2 0.64 -18.43 -10.46
C ASP A 2 0.86 -18.98 -9.04
N LEU A 3 0.17 -18.39 -8.06
CA LEU A 3 0.31 -18.73 -6.64
C LEU A 3 -0.14 -20.18 -6.33
N SER A 4 -0.85 -20.82 -7.27
CA SER A 4 -1.36 -22.18 -7.16
C SER A 4 -0.23 -23.24 -7.10
N LYS A 5 0.91 -22.99 -7.76
CA LYS A 5 2.04 -23.93 -7.88
C LYS A 5 3.05 -23.86 -6.73
N ILE A 6 2.84 -22.98 -5.75
CA ILE A 6 3.80 -22.68 -4.69
C ILE A 6 3.42 -23.42 -3.40
N SER A 7 4.41 -23.99 -2.69
CA SER A 7 4.24 -24.61 -1.37
C SER A 7 3.63 -23.64 -0.35
N ASN A 8 2.86 -24.17 0.61
CA ASN A 8 2.27 -23.38 1.69
C ASN A 8 3.32 -22.63 2.54
N SER A 9 4.54 -23.17 2.69
CA SER A 9 5.66 -22.48 3.37
C SER A 9 6.15 -21.26 2.61
N ASP A 10 6.28 -21.39 1.30
CA ASP A 10 6.88 -20.38 0.44
C ASP A 10 5.92 -19.21 0.24
N ARG A 11 4.60 -19.48 0.20
CA ARG A 11 3.54 -18.46 0.23
C ARG A 11 3.65 -17.54 1.45
N VAL A 12 3.91 -18.10 2.64
CA VAL A 12 4.10 -17.33 3.88
C VAL A 12 5.35 -16.45 3.76
N GLN A 13 6.45 -17.01 3.24
CA GLN A 13 7.70 -16.26 3.09
C GLN A 13 7.56 -15.13 2.07
N LEU A 14 6.83 -15.35 0.97
CA LEU A 14 6.49 -14.32 -0.01
C LEU A 14 5.67 -13.20 0.64
N CYS A 15 4.56 -13.53 1.31
CA CYS A 15 3.70 -12.55 1.96
C CYS A 15 4.48 -11.68 2.96
N ARG A 16 5.41 -12.28 3.72
CA ARG A 16 6.29 -11.56 4.64
C ARG A 16 7.26 -10.63 3.91
N ARG A 17 7.87 -11.05 2.80
CA ARG A 17 8.73 -10.19 1.98
C ARG A 17 7.97 -9.01 1.41
N TYR A 18 6.79 -9.24 0.83
CA TYR A 18 5.94 -8.16 0.30
C TYR A 18 5.52 -7.18 1.41
N PHE A 19 5.26 -7.66 2.63
CA PHE A 19 5.01 -6.79 3.77
C PHE A 19 6.21 -5.89 4.10
N PHE A 20 7.43 -6.43 4.16
CA PHE A 20 8.64 -5.64 4.40
C PHE A 20 8.95 -4.67 3.24
N ILE A 21 8.75 -5.07 1.99
CA ILE A 21 8.92 -4.18 0.84
C ILE A 21 7.94 -3.00 0.93
N GLY A 22 6.70 -3.23 1.37
CA GLY A 22 5.75 -2.13 1.54
C GLY A 22 6.13 -1.12 2.64
N LEU A 23 7.01 -1.49 3.59
CA LEU A 23 7.58 -0.52 4.54
C LEU A 23 8.50 0.51 3.88
N ALA A 24 8.98 0.25 2.66
CA ALA A 24 9.79 1.20 1.89
C ALA A 24 8.96 2.34 1.27
N LEU A 25 7.85 2.75 1.90
CA LEU A 25 6.93 3.81 1.45
C LEU A 25 6.09 3.45 0.22
N LEU A 26 5.81 2.16 -0.01
CA LEU A 26 5.03 1.69 -1.16
C LEU A 26 3.66 1.15 -0.72
N PRO A 27 2.63 2.00 -0.53
CA PRO A 27 1.28 1.55 -0.16
C PRO A 27 0.66 0.62 -1.21
N LEU A 28 0.97 0.81 -2.49
CA LEU A 28 0.50 -0.04 -3.57
C LEU A 28 0.95 -1.50 -3.40
N VAL A 29 2.15 -1.74 -2.88
CA VAL A 29 2.66 -3.09 -2.63
C VAL A 29 1.85 -3.78 -1.54
N TRP A 30 1.47 -3.07 -0.48
CA TRP A 30 0.60 -3.61 0.56
C TRP A 30 -0.80 -3.94 0.06
N ILE A 31 -1.36 -3.12 -0.85
CA ILE A 31 -2.66 -3.41 -1.50
C ILE A 31 -2.55 -4.67 -2.36
N VAL A 32 -1.52 -4.78 -3.20
CA VAL A 32 -1.29 -5.97 -4.04
C VAL A 32 -1.08 -7.21 -3.17
N ASN A 33 -0.33 -7.10 -2.07
CA ASN A 33 -0.16 -8.19 -1.11
C ASN A 33 -1.51 -8.62 -0.53
N PHE A 34 -2.35 -7.68 -0.11
CA PHE A 34 -3.68 -7.99 0.41
C PHE A 34 -4.55 -8.69 -0.64
N VAL A 35 -4.67 -8.15 -1.86
CA VAL A 35 -5.54 -8.69 -2.92
C VAL A 35 -5.08 -10.08 -3.38
N CYS A 36 -3.78 -10.28 -3.62
CA CYS A 36 -3.23 -11.56 -4.07
C CYS A 36 -3.39 -12.66 -3.01
N PHE A 37 -3.17 -12.34 -1.74
CA PHE A 37 -3.26 -13.30 -0.65
C PHE A 37 -4.66 -13.38 -0.03
N PHE A 38 -5.62 -12.53 -0.41
CA PHE A 38 -7.00 -12.55 0.11
C PHE A 38 -7.68 -13.90 -0.10
N ARG A 39 -7.58 -14.46 -1.31
CA ARG A 39 -8.15 -15.78 -1.62
C ARG A 39 -7.52 -16.88 -0.76
N TYR A 40 -6.21 -16.82 -0.52
CA TYR A 40 -5.50 -17.79 0.32
C TYR A 40 -5.72 -17.57 1.83
N ALA A 41 -6.04 -16.35 2.25
CA ALA A 41 -6.31 -16.01 3.64
C ALA A 41 -7.75 -16.35 4.07
N PHE A 42 -8.72 -16.20 3.16
CA PHE A 42 -10.15 -16.31 3.49
C PHE A 42 -10.89 -17.46 2.79
N LEU A 43 -10.49 -17.88 1.59
CA LEU A 43 -11.17 -18.95 0.83
C LEU A 43 -10.46 -20.32 0.92
N ALA A 44 -9.20 -20.37 1.35
CA ALA A 44 -8.47 -21.63 1.46
C ALA A 44 -8.83 -22.43 2.72
N GLU A 45 -8.58 -23.74 2.68
CA GLU A 45 -8.80 -24.65 3.80
C GLU A 45 -8.05 -24.22 5.08
N PRO A 46 -8.65 -24.46 6.27
CA PRO A 46 -8.09 -24.07 7.55
C PRO A 46 -6.76 -24.79 7.81
N SER A 47 -5.66 -24.04 7.68
CA SER A 47 -4.29 -24.52 7.93
C SER A 47 -3.54 -23.57 8.87
N PRO A 48 -2.51 -24.04 9.59
CA PRO A 48 -1.68 -23.16 10.42
C PRO A 48 -1.02 -22.03 9.60
N SER A 49 -0.61 -22.32 8.36
CA SER A 49 -0.05 -21.32 7.44
C SER A 49 -1.06 -20.25 7.02
N GLN A 50 -2.34 -20.62 6.83
CA GLN A 50 -3.41 -19.67 6.48
C GLN A 50 -3.62 -18.63 7.59
N LYS A 51 -3.58 -19.01 8.87
CA LYS A 51 -3.68 -18.06 9.99
C LYS A 51 -2.57 -17.01 9.96
N ILE A 52 -1.34 -17.44 9.64
CA ILE A 52 -0.18 -16.54 9.52
C ILE A 52 -0.38 -15.57 8.35
N ILE A 53 -0.74 -16.08 7.16
CA ILE A 53 -0.99 -15.25 5.97
C ILE A 53 -2.09 -14.22 6.26
N ARG A 54 -3.19 -14.64 6.88
CA ARG A 54 -4.30 -13.74 7.24
C ARG A 54 -3.84 -12.61 8.16
N LYS A 55 -3.02 -12.89 9.16
CA LYS A 55 -2.48 -11.86 10.06
C LYS A 55 -1.65 -10.83 9.28
N TYR A 56 -0.72 -11.27 8.44
CA TYR A 56 0.12 -10.37 7.63
C TYR A 56 -0.66 -9.61 6.56
N ALA A 57 -1.69 -10.21 5.97
CA ALA A 57 -2.58 -9.55 5.02
C ALA A 57 -3.36 -8.41 5.70
N ILE A 58 -3.91 -8.64 6.90
CA ILE A 58 -4.60 -7.59 7.67
C ILE A 58 -3.62 -6.47 8.07
N PHE A 59 -2.41 -6.80 8.53
CA PHE A 59 -1.40 -5.77 8.83
C PHE A 59 -1.02 -4.95 7.58
N SER A 60 -0.91 -5.60 6.41
CA SER A 60 -0.67 -4.91 5.15
C SER A 60 -1.82 -3.96 4.81
N LEU A 61 -3.08 -4.39 4.99
CA LEU A 61 -4.24 -3.55 4.76
C LEU A 61 -4.27 -2.33 5.69
N VAL A 62 -4.01 -2.53 6.99
CA VAL A 62 -3.96 -1.43 7.97
C VAL A 62 -2.85 -0.44 7.60
N GLY A 63 -1.67 -0.94 7.25
CA GLY A 63 -0.57 -0.10 6.78
C GLY A 63 -0.93 0.66 5.50
N ALA A 64 -1.59 0.01 4.54
CA ALA A 64 -2.02 0.66 3.30
C ALA A 64 -3.01 1.79 3.58
N CYS A 65 -4.02 1.54 4.42
CA CYS A 65 -4.97 2.57 4.83
C CYS A 65 -4.28 3.74 5.53
N PHE A 66 -3.32 3.46 6.41
CA PHE A 66 -2.53 4.49 7.07
C PHE A 66 -1.77 5.37 6.05
N TRP A 67 -1.08 4.78 5.08
CA TRP A 67 -0.40 5.53 4.03
C TRP A 67 -1.34 6.32 3.13
N VAL A 68 -2.51 5.78 2.79
CA VAL A 68 -3.51 6.49 2.01
C VAL A 68 -3.94 7.75 2.76
N VAL A 69 -4.23 7.65 4.06
CA VAL A 69 -4.58 8.82 4.89
C VAL A 69 -3.43 9.83 4.92
N VAL A 70 -2.19 9.38 5.14
CA VAL A 70 -1.01 10.27 5.17
C VAL A 70 -0.84 11.02 3.84
N ILE A 71 -0.93 10.33 2.71
CA ILE A 71 -0.83 10.93 1.38
C ILE A 71 -1.99 11.89 1.13
N THR A 72 -3.23 11.51 1.47
CA THR A 72 -4.39 12.40 1.31
C THR A 72 -4.26 13.67 2.14
N VAL A 73 -3.84 13.57 3.40
CA VAL A 73 -3.61 14.73 4.27
C VAL A 73 -2.52 15.63 3.69
N TRP A 74 -1.41 15.04 3.22
CA TRP A 74 -0.33 15.79 2.58
C TRP A 74 -0.79 16.52 1.32
N GLU A 75 -1.52 15.84 0.43
CA GLU A 75 -2.08 16.44 -0.78
C GLU A 75 -3.02 17.59 -0.45
N VAL A 76 -3.96 17.41 0.47
CA VAL A 76 -4.90 18.48 0.88
C VAL A 76 -4.14 19.68 1.43
N TYR A 77 -3.15 19.44 2.31
CA TYR A 77 -2.31 20.50 2.85
C TYR A 77 -1.54 21.24 1.74
N PHE A 78 -0.92 20.50 0.83
CA PHE A 78 -0.18 21.07 -0.30
C PHE A 78 -1.07 21.91 -1.21
N GLN A 79 -2.29 21.45 -1.52
CA GLN A 79 -3.24 22.20 -2.34
C GLN A 79 -3.68 23.50 -1.67
N ILE A 80 -3.89 23.50 -0.34
CA ILE A 80 -4.24 24.71 0.42
C ILE A 80 -3.09 25.72 0.41
N GLU A 81 -1.85 25.30 0.67
CA GLU A 81 -0.68 26.18 0.65
C GLU A 81 -0.37 26.69 -0.75
N ARG A 82 -0.59 25.85 -1.77
CA ARG A 82 -0.43 26.24 -3.18
C ARG A 82 -1.45 27.30 -3.59
N ALA A 83 -2.69 27.20 -3.13
CA ALA A 83 -3.73 28.20 -3.38
C ALA A 83 -3.36 29.58 -2.80
N LYS A 84 -2.49 29.65 -1.78
CA LYS A 84 -1.98 30.91 -1.21
C LYS A 84 -0.89 31.56 -2.07
N GLY A 85 -0.35 30.86 -3.07
CA GLY A 85 0.69 31.40 -3.96
C GLY A 85 2.08 31.47 -3.34
N ASN A 86 2.43 30.54 -2.46
CA ASN A 86 3.74 30.54 -1.82
C ASN A 86 4.85 30.08 -2.80
N GLU A 87 6.00 30.75 -2.79
CA GLU A 87 7.12 30.42 -3.69
C GLU A 87 7.64 28.97 -3.52
N TRP A 88 7.60 28.43 -2.30
CA TRP A 88 8.07 27.07 -2.04
C TRP A 88 7.14 26.01 -2.66
N THR A 89 5.84 26.30 -2.77
CA THR A 89 4.89 25.38 -3.41
C THR A 89 5.07 25.32 -4.91
N ASP A 90 5.49 26.40 -5.56
CA ASP A 90 5.82 26.40 -6.98
C ASP A 90 7.11 25.62 -7.25
N ARG A 91 8.12 25.73 -6.37
CA ARG A 91 9.35 24.94 -6.49
C ARG A 91 9.13 23.45 -6.32
N LEU A 92 8.16 23.05 -5.48
CA LEU A 92 7.80 21.65 -5.24
C LEU A 92 6.81 21.11 -6.29
N SER A 93 6.09 21.99 -6.99
CA SER A 93 5.09 21.60 -7.99
C SER A 93 5.76 21.04 -9.25
N PHE A 94 5.48 19.77 -9.54
CA PHE A 94 5.92 19.16 -10.81
C PHE A 94 5.00 19.53 -11.98
N VAL A 95 3.69 19.62 -11.73
CA VAL A 95 2.69 19.96 -12.74
C VAL A 95 2.07 21.32 -12.41
N PHE A 96 2.10 22.23 -13.38
CA PHE A 96 1.45 23.53 -13.31
C PHE A 96 0.12 23.48 -14.08
N PRO A 97 -1.00 23.92 -13.48
CA PRO A 97 -2.23 24.09 -14.23
C PRO A 97 -2.04 25.22 -15.25
N LEU A 98 -2.28 24.94 -16.52
CA LEU A 98 -2.31 25.93 -17.58
C LEU A 98 -3.50 26.86 -17.32
N GLY A 99 -3.23 28.10 -16.88
CA GLY A 99 -4.27 29.09 -16.57
C GLY A 99 -4.24 29.66 -15.15
N TYR A 100 -3.25 29.31 -14.32
CA TYR A 100 -2.95 30.05 -13.09
C TYR A 100 -2.42 31.44 -13.48
N VAL A 101 -3.13 32.50 -13.10
CA VAL A 101 -2.71 33.92 -13.25
C VAL A 101 -2.20 34.41 -11.91
#